data_AF-A0A9E0EP39-F1
#
_entry.id   AF-A0A9E0EP39-F1
#
_cell.length_a   1.000
_cell.length_b   1.000
_cell.length_c   1.000
_cell.angle_alpha   90.00
_cell.angle_beta   90.00
_cell.angle_gamma   90.00
#
_symmetry.space_group_name_H-M   'P 1'
#
loop_
_entity.id
_entity.type
_entity.pdbx_description
1 polymer ?
#
loop_
_entity_poly.entity_id
_entity_poly.type
_entity_poly.pdbx_seq_one_letter_code
_entity_poly.pdbx_strand_id
1 'polypeptide(L)'
;LKGSLDIEKKKNVEELLNDKKYYYISNGSEDEARSYYIGKAIVVLTKDKNIIKEFISLKDFDSGIAKYKEFVGGKNQGYMEYSIEVKGKIDILVDEFNDLGKWHRIEKGRILKEMDAILSKDKELGTKAEMWKKLGISSSDKSMLCKRHSLFLEFQNNGLFDGDNSYMKIIEDMPDAKLKKITKEGLTLQEKEEILLSLI
;
A
#
# COMPACT_ATOMS: atom_id res chain seq x y z
N LEU A 1 -0.34 10.93 -38.83
CA LEU A 1 0.78 11.76 -38.34
C LEU A 1 1.83 12.01 -39.44
N LYS A 2 1.42 12.21 -40.70
CA LYS A 2 2.37 12.55 -41.77
C LYS A 2 2.71 14.04 -41.69
N GLY A 3 3.97 14.37 -41.95
CA GLY A 3 4.53 15.71 -41.84
C GLY A 3 5.39 15.90 -40.59
N SER A 4 6.30 16.87 -40.64
CA SER A 4 7.15 17.25 -39.52
C SER A 4 6.62 18.52 -38.85
N LEU A 5 7.00 18.72 -37.59
CA LEU A 5 7.00 20.06 -37.01
C LEU A 5 7.99 20.95 -37.78
N ASP A 6 7.74 22.26 -37.78
CA ASP A 6 8.73 23.25 -38.21
C ASP A 6 9.90 23.32 -37.22
N ILE A 7 11.01 23.94 -37.63
CA ILE A 7 12.28 23.93 -36.90
C ILE A 7 12.13 24.54 -35.51
N GLU A 8 11.36 25.63 -35.39
CA GLU A 8 11.15 26.33 -34.13
C GLU A 8 10.32 25.49 -33.16
N LYS A 9 9.22 24.89 -33.64
CA LYS A 9 8.39 23.99 -32.82
C LYS A 9 9.13 22.72 -32.40
N LYS A 10 10.04 22.19 -33.23
CA LYS A 10 10.90 21.07 -32.84
C LYS A 10 11.78 21.43 -31.66
N LYS A 11 12.49 22.56 -31.75
CA LYS A 11 13.37 23.04 -30.67
C LYS A 11 12.60 23.25 -29.37
N ASN A 12 11.42 23.87 -29.46
CA ASN A 12 10.55 24.08 -28.29
C ASN A 12 10.11 22.76 -27.64
N VAL A 13 9.79 21.73 -28.44
CA VAL A 13 9.45 20.40 -27.91
C VAL A 13 10.67 19.75 -27.28
N GLU A 14 11.85 19.81 -27.93
CA GLU A 14 13.08 19.22 -27.40
C GLU A 14 13.49 19.83 -26.06
N GLU A 15 13.43 21.17 -25.94
CA GLU A 15 13.65 21.87 -24.66
C GLU A 15 12.62 21.45 -23.61
N LEU A 16 11.34 21.42 -23.97
CA LEU A 16 10.27 21.00 -23.05
C LEU A 16 10.44 19.58 -22.53
N LEU A 17 10.84 18.63 -23.39
CA LEU A 17 11.02 17.24 -23.01
C LEU A 17 12.24 17.04 -22.10
N ASN A 18 13.28 17.87 -22.26
CA ASN A 18 14.45 17.87 -21.38
C ASN A 18 14.14 18.51 -20.01
N ASP A 19 13.39 19.62 -20.01
CA ASP A 19 13.07 20.37 -18.79
C ASP A 19 11.98 19.69 -17.95
N LYS A 20 11.01 19.05 -18.61
CA LYS A 20 9.85 18.42 -17.97
C LYS A 20 9.84 16.92 -18.21
N LYS A 21 10.51 16.22 -17.31
CA LYS A 21 10.56 14.75 -17.28
C LYS A 21 9.32 14.18 -16.59
N TYR A 22 8.80 13.09 -17.14
CA TYR A 22 7.76 12.31 -16.49
C TYR A 22 8.40 11.16 -15.72
N TYR A 23 7.97 10.98 -14.47
CA TYR A 23 8.35 9.83 -13.65
C TYR A 23 7.11 8.97 -13.42
N TYR A 24 7.31 7.66 -13.28
CA TYR A 24 6.24 6.72 -12.95
C TYR A 24 6.75 5.64 -12.00
N ILE A 25 5.84 5.00 -11.25
CA ILE A 25 6.20 3.91 -10.35
C ILE A 25 6.19 2.59 -11.12
N SER A 26 7.30 1.85 -11.01
CA SER A 26 7.39 0.47 -11.47
C SER A 26 8.05 -0.35 -10.38
N ASN A 27 7.40 -1.44 -9.96
CA ASN A 27 7.93 -2.35 -8.93
C ASN A 27 8.33 -1.68 -7.59
N GLY A 28 7.90 -0.44 -7.34
CA GLY A 28 8.26 0.30 -6.13
C GLY A 28 9.43 1.26 -6.22
N SER A 29 10.14 1.26 -7.34
CA SER A 29 11.10 2.31 -7.63
C SER A 29 10.42 3.37 -8.49
N GLU A 30 10.79 4.61 -8.23
CA GLU A 30 10.58 5.70 -9.18
C GLU A 30 11.47 5.46 -10.40
N ASP A 31 10.86 5.38 -11.57
CA ASP A 31 11.56 5.29 -12.84
C ASP A 31 11.24 6.51 -13.70
N GLU A 32 12.28 7.09 -14.31
CA GLU A 32 12.13 8.13 -15.32
C GLU A 32 11.59 7.51 -16.62
N ALA A 33 10.44 8.01 -17.08
CA ALA A 33 9.93 7.68 -18.39
C ALA A 33 10.75 8.36 -19.49
N ARG A 34 10.88 7.69 -20.62
CA ARG A 34 11.49 8.29 -21.81
C ARG A 34 10.42 8.99 -22.61
N SER A 35 10.51 10.31 -22.68
CA SER A 35 9.69 11.11 -23.58
C SER A 35 10.48 11.47 -24.82
N TYR A 36 9.86 11.31 -25.99
CA TYR A 36 10.42 11.77 -27.26
C TYR A 36 9.27 12.15 -28.21
N TYR A 37 9.59 12.85 -29.30
CA TYR A 37 8.60 13.16 -30.32
C TYR A 37 8.87 12.40 -31.62
N ILE A 38 7.80 12.00 -32.30
CA ILE A 38 7.86 11.42 -33.65
C ILE A 38 6.83 12.12 -34.52
N GLY A 39 7.30 12.78 -35.59
CA GLY A 39 6.45 13.54 -36.50
C GLY A 39 5.76 14.69 -35.79
N LYS A 40 4.44 14.56 -35.57
CA LYS A 40 3.60 15.52 -34.84
C LYS A 40 2.95 14.86 -33.63
N ALA A 41 3.72 14.12 -32.85
CA ALA A 41 3.27 13.58 -31.58
C ALA A 41 4.42 13.47 -30.58
N ILE A 42 4.09 13.57 -29.30
CA ILE A 42 4.95 13.20 -28.17
C ILE A 42 4.51 11.81 -27.72
N VAL A 43 5.49 10.95 -27.48
CA VAL A 43 5.32 9.59 -26.97
C VAL A 43 6.08 9.48 -25.66
N VAL A 44 5.39 8.98 -24.64
CA VAL A 44 5.98 8.72 -23.31
C VAL A 44 6.02 7.22 -23.12
N LEU A 45 7.23 6.67 -22.95
CA LEU A 45 7.46 5.25 -22.72
C LEU A 45 7.94 5.00 -21.30
N THR A 46 7.58 3.85 -20.75
CA THR A 46 8.28 3.33 -19.57
C THR A 46 9.73 2.95 -19.92
N LYS A 47 10.52 2.73 -18.87
CA LYS A 47 11.88 2.17 -18.93
C LYS A 47 11.94 0.85 -19.71
N ASP A 48 10.91 0.01 -19.57
CA ASP A 48 10.65 -1.13 -20.45
C ASP A 48 10.00 -0.63 -21.74
N LYS A 49 10.84 -0.30 -22.74
CA LYS A 49 10.52 0.42 -23.98
C LYS A 49 9.42 -0.18 -24.87
N ASN A 50 8.70 -1.18 -24.38
CA ASN A 50 7.56 -1.83 -25.00
C ASN A 50 6.21 -1.30 -24.50
N ILE A 51 6.18 -0.50 -23.42
CA ILE A 51 4.92 0.03 -22.86
C ILE A 51 4.81 1.53 -23.09
N ILE A 52 3.83 1.92 -23.91
CA ILE A 52 3.45 3.33 -24.11
C ILE A 52 2.57 3.76 -22.93
N LYS A 53 3.02 4.78 -22.20
CA LYS A 53 2.24 5.40 -21.13
C LYS A 53 1.26 6.43 -21.65
N GLU A 54 1.70 7.25 -22.59
CA GLU A 54 0.86 8.31 -23.15
C GLU A 54 1.27 8.65 -24.58
N PHE A 55 0.28 9.03 -25.38
CA PHE A 55 0.44 9.45 -26.75
C PHE A 55 -0.27 10.79 -26.97
N ILE A 56 0.51 11.85 -27.19
CA ILE A 56 0.00 13.22 -27.29
C ILE A 56 0.16 13.74 -28.71
N SER A 57 -0.97 14.04 -29.36
CA SER A 57 -0.97 14.64 -30.70
C SER A 57 -0.53 16.11 -30.66
N LEU A 58 0.39 16.49 -31.54
CA LEU A 58 0.82 17.87 -31.83
C LEU A 58 0.27 18.39 -33.17
N LYS A 59 -0.88 17.87 -33.62
CA LYS A 59 -1.58 18.42 -34.80
C LYS A 59 -2.00 19.88 -34.54
N ASP A 60 -2.57 20.11 -33.37
CA ASP A 60 -2.67 21.42 -32.74
C ASP A 60 -1.49 21.50 -31.77
N PHE A 61 -0.55 22.42 -32.04
CA PHE A 61 0.70 22.48 -31.30
C PHE A 61 0.47 22.97 -29.87
N ASP A 62 -0.24 24.09 -29.69
CA ASP A 62 -0.41 24.72 -28.39
C ASP A 62 -1.23 23.83 -27.46
N SER A 63 -2.31 23.21 -27.99
CA SER A 63 -3.11 22.24 -27.25
C SER A 63 -2.28 21.02 -26.83
N GLY A 64 -1.45 20.49 -27.74
CA GLY A 64 -0.59 19.35 -27.45
C GLY A 64 0.48 19.63 -26.40
N ILE A 65 1.09 20.82 -26.45
CA ILE A 65 2.07 21.28 -25.45
C ILE A 65 1.41 21.47 -24.08
N ALA A 66 0.23 22.09 -24.03
CA ALA A 66 -0.54 22.25 -22.80
C ALA A 66 -0.87 20.87 -22.19
N LYS A 67 -1.34 19.92 -23.01
CA LYS A 67 -1.63 18.55 -22.58
C LYS A 67 -0.40 17.83 -22.04
N TYR A 68 0.78 17.99 -22.66
CA TYR A 68 2.02 17.42 -22.12
C TYR A 68 2.40 18.06 -20.77
N LYS A 69 2.32 19.39 -20.67
CA LYS A 69 2.61 20.11 -19.41
C LYS A 69 1.67 19.69 -18.28
N GLU A 70 0.40 19.48 -18.56
CA GLU A 70 -0.59 18.97 -17.59
C GLU A 70 -0.34 17.49 -17.26
N PHE A 71 0.01 16.67 -18.24
CA PHE A 71 0.34 15.26 -18.01
C PHE A 71 1.56 15.09 -17.09
N VAL A 72 2.59 15.91 -17.29
CA VAL A 72 3.82 15.89 -16.49
C VAL A 72 3.69 16.64 -15.17
N GLY A 73 2.95 17.75 -15.13
CA GLY A 73 2.85 18.64 -13.95
C GLY A 73 1.49 18.61 -13.21
N GLY A 74 0.51 17.85 -13.67
CA GLY A 74 -0.81 17.73 -13.07
C GLY A 74 -0.93 16.60 -12.03
N LYS A 75 -2.18 16.28 -11.65
CA LYS A 75 -2.63 15.32 -10.61
C LYS A 75 -1.85 14.00 -10.46
N ASN A 76 -1.07 13.59 -11.46
CA ASN A 76 -0.16 12.45 -11.41
C ASN A 76 0.97 12.62 -10.39
N GLN A 77 1.48 13.83 -10.15
CA GLN A 77 2.57 14.05 -9.19
C GLN A 77 2.09 13.92 -7.73
N GLY A 78 0.90 14.45 -7.41
CA GLY A 78 0.28 14.27 -6.08
C GLY A 78 -0.22 12.85 -5.81
N TYR A 79 -0.71 12.13 -6.85
CA TYR A 79 -1.02 10.70 -6.74
C TYR A 79 0.25 9.85 -6.57
N MET A 80 1.36 10.27 -7.19
CA MET A 80 2.67 9.64 -7.08
C MET A 80 3.30 9.82 -5.70
N GLU A 81 3.27 11.04 -5.13
CA GLU A 81 3.72 11.29 -3.76
C GLU A 81 2.91 10.45 -2.75
N TYR A 82 1.59 10.39 -2.92
CA TYR A 82 0.71 9.55 -2.11
C TYR A 82 1.06 8.06 -2.24
N SER A 83 1.28 7.56 -3.47
CA SER A 83 1.62 6.15 -3.69
C SER A 83 2.99 5.78 -3.12
N ILE A 84 3.99 6.67 -3.20
CA ILE A 84 5.31 6.48 -2.56
C ILE A 84 5.17 6.44 -1.03
N GLU A 85 4.42 7.38 -0.45
CA GLU A 85 4.21 7.45 0.99
C GLU A 85 3.48 6.20 1.51
N VAL A 86 2.43 5.77 0.81
CA VAL A 86 1.64 4.58 1.18
C VAL A 86 2.44 3.29 1.00
N LYS A 87 3.25 3.18 -0.05
CA LYS A 87 4.13 2.03 -0.23
C LYS A 87 5.22 1.98 0.84
N GLY A 88 5.86 3.11 1.14
CA GLY A 88 6.84 3.20 2.22
C GLY A 88 6.26 2.79 3.58
N LYS A 89 5.00 3.16 3.85
CA LYS A 89 4.27 2.68 5.04
C LYS A 89 4.10 1.16 5.05
N ILE A 90 3.74 0.55 3.92
CA ILE A 90 3.65 -0.92 3.83
C ILE A 90 5.01 -1.58 4.08
N ASP A 91 6.08 -1.06 3.48
CA ASP A 91 7.42 -1.65 3.63
C ASP A 91 7.88 -1.58 5.10
N ILE A 92 7.65 -0.46 5.78
CA ILE A 92 7.90 -0.32 7.24
C ILE A 92 7.09 -1.36 8.03
N LEU A 93 5.81 -1.53 7.73
CA LEU A 93 4.96 -2.52 8.42
C LEU A 93 5.42 -3.97 8.17
N VAL A 94 5.94 -4.27 6.97
CA VAL A 94 6.53 -5.57 6.65
C VAL A 94 7.77 -5.81 7.50
N ASP A 95 8.66 -4.82 7.59
CA ASP A 95 9.87 -4.91 8.38
C ASP A 95 9.55 -5.07 9.88
N GLU A 96 8.64 -4.25 10.42
CA GLU A 96 8.12 -4.40 11.79
C GLU A 96 7.57 -5.81 12.04
N PHE A 97 6.79 -6.36 11.11
CA PHE A 97 6.22 -7.71 11.26
C PHE A 97 7.30 -8.81 11.33
N ASN A 98 8.35 -8.66 10.52
CA ASN A 98 9.44 -9.62 10.40
C ASN A 98 10.40 -9.55 11.60
N ASP A 99 10.65 -8.36 12.13
CA ASP A 99 11.48 -8.14 13.32
C ASP A 99 10.81 -8.68 14.59
N LEU A 100 9.48 -8.74 14.62
CA LEU A 100 8.75 -9.32 15.74
C LEU A 100 8.95 -10.84 15.84
N GLY A 101 9.38 -11.28 17.02
CA GLY A 101 9.45 -12.69 17.38
C GLY A 101 8.09 -13.41 17.37
N LYS A 102 8.13 -14.75 17.42
CA LYS A 102 6.94 -15.63 17.37
C LYS A 102 5.90 -15.42 18.50
N TRP A 103 6.29 -14.72 19.56
CA TRP A 103 5.50 -14.51 20.77
C TRP A 103 4.77 -13.16 20.80
N HIS A 104 4.99 -12.28 19.81
CA HIS A 104 4.33 -10.96 19.73
C HIS A 104 3.12 -11.02 18.79
N ARG A 105 2.19 -11.94 19.05
CA ARG A 105 1.06 -12.23 18.16
C ARG A 105 0.00 -11.12 18.19
N ILE A 106 -0.17 -10.41 19.31
CA ILE A 106 -1.07 -9.25 19.40
C ILE A 106 -0.55 -8.14 18.48
N GLU A 107 0.73 -7.80 18.59
CA GLU A 107 1.34 -6.74 17.79
C GLU A 107 1.39 -7.10 16.31
N LYS A 108 1.73 -8.35 15.98
CA LYS A 108 1.58 -8.87 14.61
C LYS A 108 0.13 -8.74 14.10
N GLY A 109 -0.86 -8.95 14.96
CA GLY A 109 -2.26 -8.73 14.65
C GLY A 109 -2.61 -7.28 14.35
N ARG A 110 -2.01 -6.30 15.05
CA ARG A 110 -2.13 -4.86 14.77
C ARG A 110 -1.61 -4.53 13.38
N ILE A 111 -0.36 -4.89 13.12
CA ILE A 111 0.30 -4.64 11.83
C ILE A 111 -0.52 -5.21 10.67
N LEU A 112 -0.99 -6.45 10.80
CA LEU A 112 -1.80 -7.10 9.75
C LEU A 112 -3.14 -6.40 9.50
N LYS A 113 -3.78 -5.81 10.53
CA LYS A 113 -4.99 -5.01 10.32
C LYS A 113 -4.70 -3.71 9.58
N GLU A 114 -3.59 -3.06 9.91
CA GLU A 114 -3.17 -1.83 9.25
C GLU A 114 -2.84 -2.06 7.77
N MET A 115 -2.04 -3.10 7.48
CA MET A 115 -1.76 -3.53 6.11
C MET A 115 -3.04 -3.89 5.35
N ASP A 116 -3.98 -4.61 5.97
CA ASP A 116 -5.25 -4.96 5.34
C ASP A 116 -6.09 -3.72 5.01
N ALA A 117 -6.09 -2.71 5.88
CA ALA A 117 -6.79 -1.44 5.65
C ALA A 117 -6.17 -0.64 4.51
N ILE A 118 -4.84 -0.58 4.42
CA ILE A 118 -4.13 0.08 3.31
C ILE A 118 -4.43 -0.63 1.98
N LEU A 119 -4.23 -1.95 1.92
CA LEU A 119 -4.45 -2.75 0.71
C LEU A 119 -5.92 -2.78 0.26
N SER A 120 -6.87 -2.51 1.17
CA SER A 120 -8.29 -2.37 0.80
C SER A 120 -8.58 -1.05 0.08
N LYS A 121 -7.81 0.01 0.40
CA LYS A 121 -7.96 1.34 -0.19
C LYS A 121 -7.18 1.46 -1.49
N ASP A 122 -5.99 0.89 -1.54
CA ASP A 122 -5.09 0.98 -2.69
C ASP A 122 -4.81 -0.40 -3.29
N LYS A 123 -5.52 -0.69 -4.39
CA LYS A 123 -5.45 -1.96 -5.10
C LYS A 123 -4.21 -2.06 -5.99
N GLU A 124 -3.49 -0.97 -6.25
CA GLU A 124 -2.29 -0.97 -7.10
C GLU A 124 -1.06 -1.53 -6.37
N LEU A 125 -1.12 -1.61 -5.03
CA LEU A 125 -0.06 -2.16 -4.17
C LEU A 125 0.03 -3.70 -4.22
N GLY A 126 -0.88 -4.36 -4.92
CA GLY A 126 -0.94 -5.80 -5.09
C GLY A 126 -2.08 -6.45 -4.31
N THR A 127 -2.20 -7.76 -4.41
CA THR A 127 -3.30 -8.48 -3.75
C THR A 127 -2.97 -8.80 -2.29
N LYS A 128 -3.99 -8.82 -1.44
CA LYS A 128 -3.86 -9.26 -0.04
C LYS A 128 -3.25 -10.66 0.07
N ALA A 129 -3.64 -11.57 -0.83
CA ALA A 129 -3.15 -12.95 -0.85
C ALA A 129 -1.63 -13.03 -1.11
N GLU A 130 -1.12 -12.23 -2.04
CA GLU A 130 0.32 -12.14 -2.30
C GLU A 130 1.07 -11.56 -1.10
N MET A 131 0.50 -10.56 -0.42
CA MET A 131 1.10 -9.97 0.77
C MET A 131 1.23 -10.99 1.90
N TRP A 132 0.17 -11.73 2.22
CA TRP A 132 0.22 -12.77 3.26
C TRP A 132 1.23 -13.87 2.93
N LYS A 133 1.32 -14.25 1.66
CA LYS A 133 2.32 -15.21 1.18
C LYS A 133 3.75 -14.70 1.38
N LYS A 134 4.02 -13.41 1.12
CA LYS A 134 5.33 -12.78 1.37
C LYS A 134 5.72 -12.81 2.84
N LEU A 135 4.76 -12.57 3.73
CA LEU A 135 4.95 -12.66 5.18
C LEU A 135 5.05 -14.11 5.70
N GLY A 136 4.93 -15.11 4.83
CA GLY A 136 5.02 -16.52 5.20
C GLY A 136 3.84 -17.02 6.05
N ILE A 137 2.69 -16.36 5.98
CA ILE A 137 1.50 -16.71 6.78
C ILE A 137 0.30 -17.08 5.92
N SER A 138 -0.54 -17.98 6.43
CA SER A 138 -1.80 -18.34 5.79
C SER A 138 -2.91 -17.33 6.12
N SER A 139 -4.02 -17.39 5.38
CA SER A 139 -5.24 -16.63 5.72
C SER A 139 -5.80 -17.01 7.09
N SER A 140 -5.64 -18.27 7.50
CA SER A 140 -6.02 -18.75 8.83
C SER A 140 -5.16 -18.08 9.90
N ASP A 141 -3.84 -18.07 9.74
CA ASP A 141 -2.91 -17.43 10.69
C ASP A 141 -3.23 -15.94 10.82
N LYS A 142 -3.43 -15.25 9.70
CA LYS A 142 -3.85 -13.84 9.68
C LYS A 142 -5.13 -13.61 10.48
N SER A 143 -6.14 -14.45 10.27
CA SER A 143 -7.41 -14.36 11.02
C SER A 143 -7.18 -14.50 12.53
N MET A 144 -6.34 -15.45 12.95
CA MET A 144 -6.07 -15.69 14.36
C MET A 144 -5.25 -14.57 15.00
N LEU A 145 -4.26 -14.01 14.31
CA LEU A 145 -3.50 -12.85 14.78
C LEU A 145 -4.41 -11.61 14.93
N CYS A 146 -5.22 -11.31 13.92
CA CYS A 146 -6.15 -10.18 14.00
C CYS A 146 -7.20 -10.34 15.11
N LYS A 147 -7.66 -11.57 15.38
CA LYS A 147 -8.58 -11.88 16.49
C LYS A 147 -7.94 -11.63 17.86
N ARG A 148 -6.67 -12.02 18.05
CA ARG A 148 -5.93 -11.74 19.31
C ARG A 148 -5.86 -10.24 19.54
N HIS A 149 -5.50 -9.48 18.51
CA HIS A 149 -5.43 -8.04 18.62
C HIS A 149 -6.80 -7.40 18.91
N SER A 150 -7.88 -7.82 18.23
CA SER A 150 -9.23 -7.34 18.56
C SER A 150 -9.59 -7.60 20.02
N LEU A 151 -9.35 -8.82 20.50
CA LEU A 151 -9.63 -9.21 21.87
C LEU A 151 -8.82 -8.37 22.86
N PHE A 152 -7.54 -8.13 22.58
CA PHE A 152 -6.70 -7.24 23.37
C PHE A 152 -7.30 -5.83 23.48
N LEU A 153 -7.72 -5.23 22.36
CA LEU A 153 -8.35 -3.90 22.37
C LEU A 153 -9.66 -3.85 23.17
N GLU A 154 -10.46 -4.92 23.14
CA GLU A 154 -11.70 -5.01 23.94
C GLU A 154 -11.42 -4.92 25.44
N PHE A 155 -10.26 -5.42 25.89
CA PHE A 155 -9.89 -5.50 27.31
C PHE A 155 -8.85 -4.45 27.74
N GLN A 156 -8.27 -3.69 26.81
CA GLN A 156 -7.19 -2.73 27.09
C GLN A 156 -7.57 -1.68 28.15
N ASN A 157 -8.82 -1.23 28.17
CA ASN A 157 -9.32 -0.22 29.11
C ASN A 157 -10.24 -0.82 30.19
N ASN A 158 -10.26 -2.14 30.35
CA ASN A 158 -11.10 -2.78 31.35
C ASN A 158 -10.41 -2.67 32.71
N GLY A 159 -11.08 -2.02 33.68
CA GLY A 159 -10.52 -1.77 35.01
C GLY A 159 -10.11 -3.02 35.79
N LEU A 160 -10.62 -4.20 35.42
CA LEU A 160 -10.18 -5.49 35.98
C LEU A 160 -8.77 -5.90 35.54
N PHE A 161 -8.30 -5.36 34.41
CA PHE A 161 -7.04 -5.71 33.76
C PHE A 161 -6.09 -4.52 33.63
N ASP A 162 -6.52 -3.34 34.07
CA ASP A 162 -5.74 -2.11 34.01
C ASP A 162 -4.58 -2.19 35.02
N GLY A 163 -3.35 -2.18 34.50
CA GLY A 163 -2.12 -2.26 35.30
C GLY A 163 -1.43 -3.63 35.39
N ASP A 164 -2.03 -4.72 34.89
CA ASP A 164 -1.42 -6.05 34.94
C ASP A 164 -1.04 -6.55 33.53
N ASN A 165 0.25 -6.63 33.21
CA ASN A 165 0.72 -7.22 31.94
C ASN A 165 0.37 -8.72 31.79
N SER A 166 -0.19 -9.35 32.84
CA SER A 166 -0.59 -10.76 32.84
C SER A 166 -1.66 -11.08 31.77
N TYR A 167 -2.68 -10.25 31.58
CA TYR A 167 -3.75 -10.54 30.62
C TYR A 167 -3.27 -10.48 29.17
N MET A 168 -2.35 -9.56 28.86
CA MET A 168 -1.71 -9.48 27.55
C MET A 168 -1.02 -10.80 27.23
N LYS A 169 -0.27 -11.34 28.20
CA LYS A 169 0.41 -12.62 28.07
C LYS A 169 -0.58 -13.79 27.90
N ILE A 170 -1.70 -13.78 28.61
CA ILE A 170 -2.76 -14.78 28.45
C ILE A 170 -3.32 -14.76 27.02
N ILE A 171 -3.59 -13.58 26.47
CA ILE A 171 -4.10 -13.44 25.10
C ILE A 171 -3.04 -13.89 24.07
N GLU A 172 -1.77 -13.56 24.29
CA GLU A 172 -0.65 -14.01 23.47
C GLU A 172 -0.54 -15.55 23.43
N ASP A 173 -0.54 -16.15 24.62
CA ASP A 173 -0.35 -17.60 24.80
C ASP A 173 -1.63 -18.41 24.56
N MET A 174 -2.79 -17.75 24.44
CA MET A 174 -4.09 -18.39 24.26
C MET A 174 -4.08 -19.36 23.06
N PRO A 175 -4.49 -20.63 23.25
CA PRO A 175 -4.64 -21.56 22.14
C PRO A 175 -5.70 -21.11 21.15
N ASP A 176 -5.47 -21.40 19.86
CA ASP A 176 -6.38 -21.02 18.77
C ASP A 176 -7.82 -21.50 18.96
N ALA A 177 -8.02 -22.68 19.55
CA ALA A 177 -9.34 -23.21 19.86
C ALA A 177 -10.10 -22.35 20.88
N LYS A 178 -9.39 -21.86 21.92
CA LYS A 178 -9.95 -20.97 22.94
C LYS A 178 -10.20 -19.58 22.37
N LEU A 179 -9.28 -19.08 21.54
CA LEU A 179 -9.46 -17.80 20.86
C LEU A 179 -10.69 -17.81 19.95
N LYS A 180 -10.90 -18.87 19.16
CA LYS A 180 -12.12 -19.01 18.34
C LYS A 180 -13.39 -19.04 19.19
N LYS A 181 -13.33 -19.66 20.38
CA LYS A 181 -14.47 -19.70 21.31
C LYS A 181 -14.77 -18.31 21.85
N ILE A 182 -13.78 -17.60 22.40
CA ILE A 182 -13.98 -16.29 23.05
C ILE A 182 -14.37 -15.19 22.05
N THR A 183 -13.88 -15.25 20.80
CA THR A 183 -14.23 -14.28 19.75
C THR A 183 -15.50 -14.69 18.97
N LYS A 184 -16.30 -15.62 19.47
CA LYS A 184 -17.56 -16.00 18.83
C LYS A 184 -18.59 -14.87 19.02
N GLU A 185 -19.36 -14.58 17.98
CA GLU A 185 -20.45 -13.60 18.07
C GLU A 185 -21.48 -14.04 19.12
N GLY A 186 -22.04 -13.06 19.84
CA GLY A 186 -23.07 -13.27 20.86
C GLY A 186 -22.55 -13.52 22.29
N LEU A 187 -21.24 -13.64 22.50
CA LEU A 187 -20.67 -13.66 23.85
C LEU A 187 -20.68 -12.27 24.49
N THR A 188 -21.19 -12.20 25.72
CA THR A 188 -21.13 -11.02 26.57
C THR A 188 -19.70 -10.76 27.06
N LEU A 189 -19.44 -9.52 27.51
CA LEU A 189 -18.14 -9.17 28.09
C LEU A 189 -17.80 -10.05 29.30
N GLN A 190 -18.78 -10.31 30.18
CA GLN A 190 -18.62 -11.16 31.36
C GLN A 190 -18.24 -12.61 30.99
N GLU A 191 -18.88 -13.21 30.00
CA GLU A 191 -18.51 -14.56 29.55
C GLU A 191 -17.09 -14.61 28.97
N LYS A 192 -16.66 -13.54 28.30
CA LYS A 192 -15.28 -13.42 27.81
C LYS A 192 -14.29 -13.26 28.96
N GLU A 193 -14.63 -12.46 29.97
CA GLU A 193 -13.84 -12.30 31.21
C GLU A 193 -13.65 -13.65 31.90
N GLU A 194 -14.72 -14.41 32.12
CA GLU A 194 -14.65 -15.74 32.73
C GLU A 194 -13.73 -16.69 31.97
N ILE A 195 -13.77 -16.65 30.63
CA ILE A 195 -12.87 -17.45 29.80
C ILE A 195 -11.41 -17.01 29.99
N LEU A 196 -11.13 -15.72 30.03
CA LEU A 196 -9.77 -15.19 30.25
C LEU A 196 -9.26 -15.56 31.64
N LEU A 197 -10.07 -15.37 32.68
CA LEU A 197 -9.73 -15.72 34.06
C LEU A 197 -9.46 -17.22 34.22
N SER A 198 -10.15 -18.08 33.46
CA SER A 198 -9.90 -19.53 33.48
C SER A 198 -8.54 -19.95 32.87
N LEU A 199 -7.80 -19.01 32.28
CA LEU A 199 -6.50 -19.23 31.65
C LEU A 199 -5.33 -18.63 32.46
N ILE A 200 -5.62 -17.98 33.60
CA ILE A 200 -4.64 -17.54 34.61
C ILE A 200 -4.17 -18.76 35.41
#